data_AF-A0A8J6TYL6-F1
#
_entry.id   AF-A0A8J6TYL6-F1
#
_cell.length_a   1.000
_cell.length_b   1.000
_cell.length_c   1.000
_cell.angle_alpha   90.00
_cell.angle_beta   90.00
_cell.angle_gamma   90.00
#
_symmetry.space_group_name_H-M   'P 1'
#
loop_
_entity.id
_entity.type
_entity.pdbx_description
1 polymer ?
#
loop_
_entity_poly.entity_id
_entity_poly.type
_entity_poly.pdbx_seq_one_letter_code
_entity_poly.pdbx_strand_id
1 'polypeptide(L)' 'MTDRDVLEYTLDWTSSNHYAITPAQILTELVSVARRHRDPVERDAAMHAHAQRIEARENDLALSGSAL' A
#
# COMPACT_ATOMS: atom_id res chain seq x y z
N MET A 1 16.17 -8.82 6.21
CA MET A 1 15.65 -8.00 5.11
C MET A 1 16.17 -6.60 5.32
N THR A 2 16.97 -6.11 4.38
CA THR A 2 17.51 -4.75 4.42
C THR A 2 16.43 -3.74 4.03
N ASP A 3 16.64 -2.46 4.30
CA ASP A 3 15.73 -1.39 3.86
C ASP A 3 15.60 -1.34 2.34
N ARG A 4 16.68 -1.64 1.63
CA ARG A 4 16.69 -1.78 0.18
C ARG A 4 15.77 -2.92 -0.27
N ASP A 5 15.88 -4.10 0.34
CA ASP A 5 15.04 -5.26 -0.01
C ASP A 5 13.54 -4.95 0.21
N VAL A 6 13.20 -4.25 1.30
CA VAL A 6 11.81 -3.86 1.58
C VAL A 6 11.29 -2.92 0.50
N LEU A 7 12.09 -1.92 0.13
CA LEU A 7 11.71 -0.95 -0.88
C LEU A 7 11.55 -1.61 -2.25
N GLU A 8 12.52 -2.41 -2.68
CA GLU A 8 12.46 -3.15 -3.95
C GLU A 8 11.22 -4.05 -3.99
N TYR A 9 10.97 -4.84 -2.93
CA TYR A 9 9.76 -5.65 -2.83
C TYR A 9 8.48 -4.82 -2.93
N THR A 10 8.40 -3.71 -2.20
CA THR A 10 7.17 -2.91 -2.13
C THR A 10 6.86 -2.26 -3.47
N LEU A 11 7.88 -1.77 -4.18
CA LEU A 11 7.73 -1.16 -5.50
C LEU A 11 7.34 -2.20 -6.57
N ASP A 12 7.97 -3.36 -6.55
CA ASP A 12 7.63 -4.48 -7.45
C ASP A 12 6.22 -5.04 -7.20
N TRP A 13 5.85 -5.16 -5.93
CA TRP A 13 4.50 -5.57 -5.55
C TRP A 13 3.46 -4.54 -6.01
N THR A 14 3.74 -3.24 -5.84
CA THR A 14 2.77 -2.19 -6.21
C THR A 14 2.60 -2.08 -7.72
N SER A 15 3.69 -2.24 -8.49
CA SER A 15 3.62 -2.25 -9.96
C SER A 15 2.81 -3.43 -10.50
N SER A 16 2.75 -4.54 -9.77
CA SER A 16 2.02 -5.76 -10.17
C SER A 16 0.52 -5.74 -9.81
N ASN A 17 0.12 -4.97 -8.79
CA ASN A 17 -1.23 -5.08 -8.20
C ASN A 17 -2.19 -3.93 -8.54
N HIS A 18 -1.74 -2.90 -9.26
CA HIS A 18 -2.58 -1.89 -9.95
C HIS A 18 -3.56 -1.09 -9.06
N TYR A 19 -3.29 -0.97 -7.77
CA TYR A 19 -4.06 -0.10 -6.88
C TYR A 19 -3.82 1.39 -7.20
N ALA A 20 -4.85 2.22 -7.03
CA ALA A 20 -4.82 3.67 -7.14
C ALA A 20 -4.14 4.32 -5.92
N ILE A 21 -2.84 4.05 -5.75
CA ILE A 21 -2.03 4.50 -4.62
C ILE A 21 -0.90 5.40 -5.12
N THR A 22 -0.72 6.54 -4.47
CA THR A 22 0.32 7.50 -4.84
C THR A 22 1.71 7.06 -4.36
N PRO A 23 2.80 7.51 -5.01
CA PRO A 23 4.16 7.23 -4.55
C PRO A 23 4.41 7.62 -3.08
N ALA A 24 3.79 8.71 -2.62
CA ALA A 24 3.89 9.13 -1.22
C ALA A 24 3.29 8.10 -0.26
N GLN A 25 2.08 7.61 -0.56
CA GLN A 25 1.39 6.58 0.24
C GLN A 25 2.13 5.24 0.22
N ILE A 26 2.78 4.88 -0.89
CA ILE A 26 3.64 3.68 -0.96
C ILE A 26 4.75 3.81 0.09
N LEU A 27 5.47 4.94 0.10
CA LEU A 27 6.62 5.16 0.98
C LEU A 27 6.24 5.30 2.46
N THR A 28 5.10 5.92 2.76
CA THR A 28 4.69 6.20 4.15
C THR A 28 3.83 5.09 4.76
N GLU A 29 3.02 4.40 3.96
CA GLU A 29 2.06 3.39 4.44
C GLU A 29 2.53 1.97 4.10
N LEU A 30 2.74 1.64 2.82
CA LEU A 30 2.99 0.26 2.37
C LEU A 30 4.38 -0.27 2.74
N VAL A 31 5.44 0.55 2.66
CA VAL A 31 6.80 0.13 3.08
C VAL A 31 6.80 -0.29 4.56
N SER A 32 6.01 0.37 5.40
CA SER A 32 5.89 0.01 6.82
C SER A 32 5.21 -1.35 7.00
N VAL A 33 4.18 -1.65 6.20
CA VAL A 33 3.50 -2.95 6.20
C VAL A 33 4.47 -4.04 5.74
N ALA A 34 5.12 -3.86 4.59
CA ALA A 34 6.08 -4.83 4.06
C ALA A 34 7.23 -5.15 5.04
N ARG A 35 7.68 -4.17 5.83
CA ARG A 35 8.71 -4.34 6.85
C ARG A 35 8.26 -5.17 8.06
N ARG A 36 6.98 -5.06 8.46
CA ARG A 36 6.45 -5.70 9.69
C ARG A 36 6.23 -7.20 9.54
N HIS A 37 5.92 -7.66 8.34
CA HIS A 37 5.59 -9.07 8.08
C HIS A 37 6.78 -9.81 7.47
N ARG A 38 7.29 -10.82 8.19
CA ARG A 38 8.41 -11.66 7.71
C ARG A 38 7.93 -12.82 6.83
N ASP A 39 6.75 -13.35 7.13
CA ASP A 39 6.16 -14.40 6.31
C ASP A 39 5.64 -13.80 4.99
N PRO A 40 6.01 -14.37 3.82
CA PRO A 40 5.60 -13.83 2.53
C PRO A 40 4.09 -13.80 2.31
N VAL A 41 3.37 -14.82 2.79
CA VAL A 41 1.91 -14.96 2.60
C VAL A 41 1.18 -13.95 3.48
N GLU A 42 1.57 -13.84 4.74
CA GLU A 42 1.02 -12.81 5.65
C GLU A 42 1.32 -11.40 5.16
N ARG A 43 2.53 -11.18 4.62
CA ARG A 43 2.93 -9.89 4.08
C ARG A 43 2.07 -9.51 2.88
N ASP A 44 1.88 -10.43 1.94
CA ASP A 44 1.05 -10.21 0.76
C ASP A 44 -0.40 -9.88 1.14
N ALA A 45 -1.00 -10.69 2.02
CA ALA A 45 -2.35 -10.44 2.53
C ALA A 45 -2.47 -9.08 3.25
N ALA A 46 -1.47 -8.71 4.07
CA ALA A 46 -1.46 -7.43 4.77
C ALA A 46 -1.32 -6.24 3.79
N MET A 47 -0.49 -6.39 2.76
CA MET A 47 -0.29 -5.38 1.71
C MET A 47 -1.60 -5.13 0.94
N HIS A 48 -2.29 -6.19 0.50
CA HIS A 48 -3.61 -6.09 -0.13
C HIS A 48 -4.63 -5.40 0.78
N ALA A 49 -4.72 -5.84 2.05
CA ALA A 49 -5.67 -5.28 2.99
C ALA A 49 -5.43 -3.78 3.27
N HIS A 50 -4.16 -3.33 3.27
CA HIS A 50 -3.84 -1.92 3.45
C HIS A 50 -4.11 -1.10 2.19
N ALA A 51 -3.71 -1.62 1.03
CA ALA A 51 -3.95 -1.00 -0.26
C ALA A 51 -5.44 -0.71 -0.49
N GLN A 52 -6.30 -1.68 -0.22
CA GLN A 52 -7.77 -1.53 -0.30
C GLN A 52 -8.32 -0.46 0.65
N ARG A 53 -7.75 -0.32 1.86
CA ARG A 53 -8.17 0.73 2.80
C ARG A 53 -7.78 2.12 2.32
N ILE A 54 -6.60 2.26 1.71
CA ILE A 54 -6.15 3.53 1.13
C ILE A 54 -7.13 3.95 0.03
N GLU A 55 -7.42 3.06 -0.93
CA GLU A 55 -8.38 3.36 -2.00
C GLU A 55 -9.78 3.69 -1.47
N ALA A 56 -10.26 2.94 -0.48
CA ALA A 56 -11.56 3.21 0.13
C ALA A 56 -11.60 4.61 0.78
N ARG A 57 -10.51 5.02 1.46
CA ARG A 57 -10.38 6.36 2.04
C ARG A 57 -10.37 7.44 0.95
N GLU A 58 -9.61 7.25 -0.13
CA GLU A 58 -9.56 8.22 -1.23
C GLU A 58 -10.93 8.36 -1.93
N ASN A 59 -11.63 7.25 -2.13
CA ASN A 59 -12.97 7.26 -2.70
C ASN A 59 -13.98 8.00 -1.79
N ASP A 60 -13.92 7.76 -0.48
CA ASP A 60 -14.79 8.44 0.49
C ASP A 60 -14.51 9.95 0.56
N LEU A 61 -13.23 10.36 0.50
CA LEU A 61 -12.84 11.77 0.42
C LEU A 61 -13.31 12.42 -0.88
N ALA A 62 -13.21 11.73 -2.02
CA ALA A 62 -13.69 12.22 -3.30
C ALA A 62 -15.22 12.41 -3.31
N LEU A 63 -15.97 11.47 -2.73
CA LEU A 63 -17.42 11.55 -2.61
C LEU A 63 -17.85 12.66 -1.64
N SER A 64 -17.16 12.81 -0.51
CA SER A 64 -17.47 13.83 0.49
C SER A 64 -17.11 15.25 0.02
N GLY A 65 -16.02 15.40 -0.73
CA GLY A 65 -15.60 16.69 -1.31
C GLY A 65 -16.46 17.14 -2.50
N SER A 66 -17.17 16.23 -3.16
CA SER A 66 -18.07 16.54 -4.29
C SER A 66 -19.45 17.05 -3.85
N ALA A 67 -19.75 17.07 -2.55
CA ALA A 67 -21.03 17.49 -1.99
C ALA A 67 -21.09 18.98 -1.56
N LEU A 68 -20.05 19.76 -1.87
CA LEU A 68 -19.94 21.21 -1.61
C LEU A 68 -19.96 22.00 -2.92
#